data_AF-A0A134A680-F1
#
_entry.id   AF-A0A134A680-F1
#
_cell.length_a   1.000
_cell.length_b   1.000
_cell.length_c   1.000
_cell.angle_alpha   90.00
_cell.angle_beta   90.00
_cell.angle_gamma   90.00
#
_symmetry.space_group_name_H-M   'P 1'
#
loop_
_entity.id
_entity.type
_entity.pdbx_description
1 polymer ?
#
loop_
_entity_poly.entity_id
_entity_poly.type
_entity_poly.pdbx_seq_one_letter_code
_entity_poly.pdbx_strand_id
1 'polypeptide(L)'
;MQRKTILGIFLLTSILYYIVPLLFLKFYNGTSDKAGFILILTYGFSSFAVTLLVTYFIQRTIYTPLLSIALALPLFFIFNSSALVLILLIIVFSFVAYALTVLIK
;
A
#
# COMPACT_ATOMS: atom_id res chain seq x y z
N MET A 1 -19.62 8.23 1.55
CA MET A 1 -18.57 8.44 0.52
C MET A 1 -19.20 8.33 -0.86
N GLN A 2 -18.90 9.26 -1.79
CA GLN A 2 -19.35 9.12 -3.19
C GLN A 2 -18.71 7.87 -3.83
N ARG A 3 -19.50 7.08 -4.57
CA ARG A 3 -19.02 5.86 -5.26
C ARG A 3 -17.77 6.08 -6.12
N LYS A 4 -17.68 7.25 -6.78
CA LYS A 4 -16.53 7.61 -7.64
C LYS A 4 -15.23 7.70 -6.85
N THR A 5 -15.30 8.19 -5.61
CA THR A 5 -14.14 8.33 -4.72
C THR A 5 -13.60 6.98 -4.26
N ILE A 6 -14.49 6.03 -3.94
CA ILE A 6 -14.11 4.67 -3.53
C ILE A 6 -13.43 3.93 -4.68
N LEU A 7 -13.97 4.05 -5.90
CA LEU A 7 -13.35 3.46 -7.10
C LEU A 7 -11.95 4.03 -7.37
N GLY A 8 -11.77 5.35 -7.20
CA GLY A 8 -10.46 5.99 -7.36
C GLY A 8 -9.43 5.46 -6.35
N ILE A 9 -9.81 5.33 -5.08
CA ILE A 9 -8.95 4.76 -4.03
C ILE A 9 -8.60 3.32 -4.37
N PHE A 10 -9.59 2.50 -4.73
CA PHE A 10 -9.38 1.11 -5.09
C PHE A 10 -8.40 0.96 -6.26
N LEU A 11 -8.57 1.75 -7.33
CA LEU A 11 -7.68 1.73 -8.49
C LEU A 11 -6.26 2.16 -8.11
N LEU A 12 -6.12 3.27 -7.40
CA LEU A 12 -4.81 3.79 -6.98
C LEU A 12 -4.05 2.75 -6.14
N THR A 13 -4.73 2.16 -5.14
CA THR A 13 -4.13 1.15 -4.26
C THR A 13 -3.77 -0.11 -5.04
N SER A 14 -4.64 -0.54 -5.96
CA SER A 14 -4.40 -1.74 -6.78
C SER A 14 -3.21 -1.57 -7.72
N ILE A 15 -3.07 -0.40 -8.34
CA ILE A 15 -1.92 -0.10 -9.21
C ILE A 15 -0.62 -0.18 -8.40
N LEU A 16 -0.60 0.43 -7.22
CA LEU A 16 0.61 0.48 -6.39
C LEU A 16 0.95 -0.84 -5.69
N TYR A 17 -0.03 -1.67 -5.36
CA TYR A 17 0.22 -2.94 -4.66
C TYR A 17 0.44 -4.12 -5.61
N TYR A 18 -0.10 -4.08 -6.82
CA TYR A 18 -0.03 -5.20 -7.74
C TYR A 18 0.73 -4.85 -9.00
N ILE A 19 0.30 -3.81 -9.72
CA ILE A 19 0.87 -3.53 -11.04
C ILE A 19 2.34 -3.11 -10.92
N VAL A 20 2.65 -2.09 -10.10
CA VAL A 20 4.03 -1.59 -9.96
C VAL A 20 4.98 -2.68 -9.43
N PRO A 21 4.67 -3.42 -8.35
CA PRO A 21 5.55 -4.45 -7.83
C PRO A 21 5.75 -5.64 -8.79
N LEU A 22 4.70 -6.07 -9.50
CA LEU A 22 4.80 -7.16 -10.47
C LEU A 22 5.58 -6.75 -11.72
N LEU A 23 5.41 -5.51 -12.20
CA LEU A 23 6.24 -4.98 -13.28
C LEU A 23 7.70 -4.89 -12.85
N PHE A 24 7.97 -4.40 -11.63
CA PHE A 24 9.32 -4.38 -11.07
C PHE A 24 9.93 -5.79 -11.07
N LEU A 25 9.24 -6.78 -10.52
CA LEU A 25 9.72 -8.17 -10.51
C LEU A 25 9.99 -8.74 -11.91
N LYS A 26 9.16 -8.37 -12.89
CA LYS A 26 9.31 -8.86 -14.27
C LYS A 26 10.54 -8.29 -14.96
N PHE A 27 10.89 -7.03 -14.69
CA PHE A 27 11.97 -6.32 -15.40
C PHE A 27 13.26 -6.19 -14.57
N TYR A 28 13.24 -6.59 -13.30
CA TYR A 28 14.40 -6.51 -12.43
C TYR A 28 15.40 -7.64 -12.73
N ASN A 29 16.57 -7.26 -13.24
CA ASN A 29 17.66 -8.19 -13.58
C ASN A 29 18.77 -8.27 -12.52
N GLY A 30 18.55 -7.73 -11.31
CA GLY A 30 19.52 -7.75 -10.22
C GLY A 30 19.42 -9.02 -9.36
N THR A 31 20.06 -8.97 -8.19
CA THR A 31 20.06 -10.10 -7.25
C THR A 31 18.76 -10.18 -6.44
N SER A 32 18.31 -11.40 -6.14
CA SER A 32 16.99 -11.65 -5.52
C SER A 32 16.84 -11.01 -4.13
N ASP A 33 17.92 -10.97 -3.35
CA ASP A 33 18.00 -10.31 -2.04
C ASP A 33 17.68 -8.81 -2.13
N LYS A 34 18.24 -8.12 -3.14
CA LYS A 34 17.97 -6.70 -3.38
C LYS A 34 16.55 -6.48 -3.88
N ALA A 35 16.03 -7.38 -4.71
CA ALA A 35 14.64 -7.32 -5.18
C ALA A 35 13.65 -7.38 -3.99
N GLY A 36 13.87 -8.30 -3.06
CA GLY A 36 13.03 -8.44 -1.85
C GLY A 36 13.04 -7.17 -0.99
N PHE A 37 14.22 -6.60 -0.75
CA PHE A 37 14.33 -5.34 0.01
C PHE A 37 13.64 -4.16 -0.69
N ILE A 38 13.81 -4.03 -2.01
CA ILE A 38 13.15 -2.98 -2.80
C ILE A 38 11.63 -3.13 -2.75
N LEU A 39 11.12 -4.35 -2.84
CA LEU A 39 9.69 -4.61 -2.70
C LEU A 39 9.17 -4.20 -1.33
N ILE A 40 9.88 -4.57 -0.25
CA ILE A 40 9.52 -4.19 1.12
C ILE A 40 9.36 -2.66 1.24
N LEU A 41 10.34 -1.90 0.74
CA LEU A 41 10.28 -0.44 0.74
C LEU A 41 9.13 0.08 -0.12
N THR A 42 8.96 -0.48 -1.32
CA THR A 42 7.92 -0.07 -2.27
C THR A 42 6.52 -0.23 -1.66
N TYR A 43 6.24 -1.37 -1.03
CA TYR A 43 4.96 -1.61 -0.37
C TYR A 43 4.73 -0.65 0.80
N GLY A 44 5.75 -0.42 1.64
CA GLY A 44 5.65 0.52 2.75
C GLY A 44 5.34 1.94 2.33
N PHE A 45 6.14 2.48 1.41
CA PHE A 45 5.95 3.84 0.92
C PHE A 45 4.66 3.98 0.11
N SER A 46 4.26 2.96 -0.66
CA SER A 46 2.97 2.96 -1.36
C SER A 46 1.81 3.03 -0.38
N SER A 47 1.86 2.21 0.68
CA SER A 47 0.84 2.19 1.74
C SER A 47 0.70 3.53 2.45
N PHE A 48 1.85 4.13 2.76
CA PHE A 48 1.93 5.45 3.37
C PHE A 48 1.34 6.51 2.44
N ALA A 49 1.78 6.55 1.19
CA ALA A 49 1.36 7.53 0.19
C ALA A 49 -0.15 7.44 -0.08
N VAL A 50 -0.69 6.24 -0.30
CA VAL A 50 -2.13 6.05 -0.51
C VAL A 50 -2.91 6.58 0.69
N THR A 51 -2.54 6.16 1.91
CA THR A 51 -3.29 6.56 3.10
C THR A 51 -3.19 8.07 3.32
N LEU A 52 -2.02 8.67 3.14
CA LEU A 52 -1.82 10.11 3.27
C LEU A 52 -2.61 10.90 2.22
N LEU A 53 -2.47 10.56 0.93
CA LEU A 53 -3.13 11.27 -0.17
C LEU A 53 -4.66 11.20 -0.03
N VAL A 54 -5.19 10.00 0.22
CA VAL A 54 -6.64 9.82 0.34
C VAL A 54 -7.17 10.56 1.57
N THR A 55 -6.48 10.47 2.70
CA THR A 55 -6.88 11.15 3.93
C THR A 55 -6.83 12.68 3.79
N TYR A 56 -5.78 13.20 3.15
CA TYR A 56 -5.55 14.62 2.96
C TYR A 56 -6.60 15.24 2.01
N PHE A 57 -6.74 14.69 0.80
CA PHE A 57 -7.56 15.27 -0.27
C PHE A 57 -9.05 14.97 -0.16
N ILE A 58 -9.45 13.85 0.44
CA ILE A 58 -10.86 13.46 0.53
C ILE A 58 -11.38 13.73 1.93
N GLN A 59 -11.11 12.82 2.87
CA GLN A 59 -11.58 12.92 4.23
C GLN A 59 -10.79 11.97 5.12
N ARG A 60 -10.40 12.45 6.30
CA ARG A 60 -9.79 11.64 7.33
C ARG A 60 -10.79 10.65 7.90
N THR A 61 -10.62 9.39 7.56
CA THR A 61 -11.46 8.28 8.03
C THR A 61 -10.59 7.06 8.30
N ILE A 62 -10.83 6.35 9.40
CA ILE A 62 -10.08 5.12 9.72
C ILE A 62 -10.30 4.01 8.68
N TYR A 63 -11.33 4.14 7.84
CA TYR A 63 -11.59 3.23 6.74
C TYR A 63 -10.48 3.21 5.68
N THR A 64 -9.69 4.28 5.54
CA THR A 64 -8.56 4.30 4.57
C THR A 64 -7.46 3.31 4.90
N PRO A 65 -6.82 3.35 6.10
CA PRO A 65 -5.82 2.35 6.45
C PRO A 65 -6.39 0.93 6.45
N LEU A 66 -7.64 0.74 6.91
CA LEU A 66 -8.30 -0.56 6.88
C LEU A 66 -8.50 -1.10 5.46
N LEU A 67 -8.90 -0.24 4.52
CA LEU A 67 -9.05 -0.61 3.12
C LEU A 67 -7.70 -0.94 2.49
N SER A 68 -6.64 -0.21 2.82
CA SER A 68 -5.26 -0.54 2.40
C SER A 68 -4.86 -1.94 2.86
N ILE A 69 -5.15 -2.29 4.11
CA ILE A 69 -4.86 -3.62 4.67
C ILE A 69 -5.69 -4.70 3.98
N ALA A 70 -6.99 -4.47 3.79
CA ALA A 70 -7.87 -5.42 3.10
C ALA A 70 -7.39 -5.69 1.66
N LEU A 71 -6.96 -4.64 0.96
CA LEU A 71 -6.37 -4.74 -0.38
C LEU A 71 -4.95 -5.30 -0.39
N ALA A 72 -4.30 -5.48 0.76
CA ALA A 72 -3.01 -6.18 0.85
C ALA A 72 -3.17 -7.70 1.04
N LEU A 73 -4.32 -8.18 1.53
CA LEU A 73 -4.53 -9.61 1.80
C LEU A 73 -4.28 -10.52 0.58
N PRO A 74 -4.68 -10.16 -0.66
CA PRO A 74 -4.39 -11.00 -1.81
C PRO A 74 -2.88 -11.17 -2.12
N LEU A 75 -1.99 -10.37 -1.52
CA LEU A 75 -0.54 -10.57 -1.62
C LEU A 75 -0.09 -11.93 -1.07
N PHE A 76 -0.86 -12.56 -0.16
CA PHE A 76 -0.61 -13.94 0.28
C PHE A 76 -0.60 -14.94 -0.89
N PHE A 77 -1.44 -14.74 -1.91
CA PHE A 77 -1.46 -15.63 -3.08
C PHE A 77 -0.24 -15.45 -4.00
N ILE A 78 0.45 -14.31 -3.89
CA ILE A 78 1.61 -13.98 -4.72
C ILE A 78 2.92 -14.35 -4.02
N PHE A 79 3.04 -14.00 -2.74
CA PHE A 79 4.29 -14.11 -1.97
C PHE A 79 4.27 -15.17 -0.86
N ASN A 80 3.16 -15.90 -0.70
CA ASN A 80 2.98 -16.92 0.33
C ASN A 80 3.36 -16.40 1.73
N SER A 81 4.17 -17.13 2.50
CA SER A 81 4.56 -16.75 3.87
C SER A 81 5.35 -15.43 3.93
N SER A 82 6.06 -15.06 2.86
CA SER A 82 6.80 -13.78 2.79
C SER A 82 5.86 -12.57 2.76
N ALA A 83 4.59 -12.75 2.37
CA ALA A 83 3.58 -11.70 2.39
C ALA A 83 3.30 -11.18 3.81
N LEU A 84 3.53 -11.99 4.84
CA LEU A 84 3.27 -11.61 6.24
C LEU A 84 4.06 -10.35 6.62
N VAL A 85 5.34 -10.31 6.25
CA VAL A 85 6.22 -9.15 6.52
C VAL A 85 5.70 -7.91 5.78
N LEU A 86 5.30 -8.08 4.51
CA LEU A 86 4.75 -6.97 3.71
C LEU A 86 3.46 -6.41 4.32
N ILE A 87 2.56 -7.28 4.76
CA ILE A 87 1.27 -6.89 5.34
C ILE A 87 1.47 -6.20 6.69
N LEU A 88 2.35 -6.70 7.56
CA LEU A 88 2.70 -6.02 8.81
C LEU A 88 3.23 -4.61 8.55
N LEU A 89 4.09 -4.47 7.55
CA LEU A 89 4.66 -3.19 7.19
C LEU A 89 3.61 -2.24 6.60
N ILE A 90 2.71 -2.73 5.75
CA ILE A 90 1.54 -2.01 5.24
C ILE A 90 0.65 -1.52 6.39
N ILE A 91 0.38 -2.36 7.39
CA ILE A 91 -0.40 -1.98 8.57
C ILE A 91 0.28 -0.79 9.26
N VAL A 92 1.55 -0.94 9.65
CA VAL A 92 2.30 0.09 10.38
C VAL A 92 2.33 1.40 9.60
N PHE A 93 2.76 1.37 8.33
CA PHE A 93 2.91 2.59 7.52
C PHE A 93 1.58 3.26 7.22
N SER A 94 0.48 2.51 7.02
CA SER A 94 -0.85 3.09 6.84
C SER A 94 -1.30 3.86 8.08
N PHE A 95 -1.13 3.28 9.27
CA PHE A 95 -1.53 3.94 10.51
C PHE A 95 -0.61 5.12 10.85
N VAL A 96 0.68 5.04 10.56
CA VAL A 96 1.61 6.18 10.69
C VAL A 96 1.18 7.33 9.77
N ALA A 97 0.86 7.06 8.50
CA ALA A 97 0.36 8.07 7.58
C ALA A 97 -0.95 8.71 8.07
N TYR A 98 -1.88 7.89 8.54
CA TYR A 98 -3.14 8.35 9.11
C TYR A 98 -2.93 9.23 10.36
N ALA A 99 -1.97 8.89 11.22
CA ALA A 99 -1.62 9.71 12.38
C ALA A 99 -0.98 11.04 11.96
N LEU A 100 -0.03 11.02 11.02
CA LEU A 100 0.64 12.24 10.53
C LEU A 100 -0.33 13.22 9.87
N THR A 101 -1.38 12.73 9.22
CA THR A 101 -2.39 13.63 8.64
C THR A 101 -3.13 14.50 9.66
N VAL A 102 -3.11 14.14 10.96
CA VAL A 102 -3.59 15.01 12.06
C VAL A 102 -2.78 16.29 12.18
N LEU A 103 -1.47 16.20 11.91
CA LEU A 103 -0.56 17.32 12.08
C LEU A 103 -0.55 18.25 10.86
N ILE A 104 -1.02 17.75 9.71
CA ILE A 104 -0.92 18.42 8.41
C ILE A 104 -2.23 19.14 8.05
N LYS A 105 -3.36 18.76 8.65
CA LYS A 105 -4.70 19.31 8.38
C LYS A 105 -5.40 19.72 9.67
#